data_AF-D6RCU4-F1
#
_entry.id   AF-D6RCU4-F1
#
_cell.length_a   1.000
_cell.length_b   1.000
_cell.length_c   1.000
_cell.angle_alpha   90.00
_cell.angle_beta   90.00
_cell.angle_gamma   90.00
#
_symmetry.space_group_name_H-M   'P 1'
#
loop_
_entity.id
_entity.type
_entity.pdbx_description
1 polymer ?
#
loop_
_entity_poly.entity_id
_entity_poly.type
_entity_poly.pdbx_seq_one_letter_code
_entity_poly.pdbx_strand_id
1 'polypeptide(L)' 'MSGQQERAERQREELSASASPPSRFVLGLDVGSTVIRCHVYDQTARVRGSSAQKLQGCR' A
#
# COMPACT_ATOMS: atom_id res chain seq x y z
N MET A 1 42.31 10.07 0.28
CA MET A 1 41.29 10.64 -0.64
C MET A 1 40.41 9.56 -1.26
N SER A 2 40.93 8.44 -1.79
CA SER A 2 40.13 7.41 -2.49
C SER A 2 39.29 6.48 -1.59
N GLY A 3 39.80 6.04 -0.43
CA GLY A 3 39.06 5.09 0.43
C GLY A 3 37.85 5.66 1.19
N GLN A 4 37.71 6.98 1.29
CA GLN A 4 36.53 7.60 1.93
C GLN A 4 35.31 7.65 1.00
N GLN A 5 35.56 7.74 -0.31
CA GLN A 5 34.52 7.80 -1.33
C GLN A 5 33.84 6.44 -1.50
N GLU A 6 34.64 5.37 -1.54
CA GLU A 6 34.16 3.99 -1.63
C GLU A 6 33.33 3.58 -0.41
N ARG A 7 33.66 4.09 0.79
CA ARG A 7 32.90 3.83 2.01
C ARG A 7 31.55 4.56 2.01
N ALA A 8 31.49 5.76 1.44
CA ALA A 8 30.26 6.55 1.32
C ALA A 8 29.31 5.97 0.26
N GLU A 9 29.83 5.41 -0.83
CA GLU A 9 29.04 4.73 -1.87
C GLU A 9 28.42 3.43 -1.34
N ARG A 10 29.22 2.58 -0.68
CA ARG A 10 28.71 1.35 -0.02
C ARG A 10 27.64 1.67 1.04
N GLN A 11 27.85 2.72 1.83
CA GLN A 11 26.88 3.16 2.83
C GLN A 11 25.58 3.68 2.20
N ARG A 12 25.64 4.34 1.03
CA ARG A 12 24.46 4.77 0.27
C ARG A 12 23.69 3.58 -0.32
N GLU A 13 24.39 2.56 -0.81
CA GLU A 13 23.77 1.33 -1.30
C GLU A 13 23.09 0.54 -0.17
N GLU A 14 23.72 0.43 1.00
CA GLU A 14 23.12 -0.20 2.19
C GLU A 14 21.88 0.57 2.69
N LEU A 15 21.92 1.90 2.68
CA LEU A 15 20.76 2.74 3.05
C LEU A 15 19.63 2.64 2.02
N SER A 16 19.97 2.50 0.73
CA SER A 16 18.99 2.28 -0.34
C SER A 16 18.34 0.89 -0.26
N ALA A 17 19.12 -0.13 0.12
CA ALA A 17 18.62 -1.49 0.35
C ALA A 17 17.78 -1.63 1.64
N SER A 18 17.98 -0.72 2.60
CA SER A 18 17.24 -0.63 3.87
C SER A 18 15.88 0.07 3.73
N ALA A 19 15.64 0.79 2.64
CA ALA A 19 14.32 1.37 2.39
C ALA A 19 13.32 0.23 2.11
N SER A 20 12.45 -0.04 3.09
CA SER A 20 11.31 -0.93 2.89
C SER A 20 10.57 -0.51 1.62
N PRO A 21 10.18 -1.45 0.75
CA PRO A 21 9.47 -1.10 -0.47
C PRO A 21 8.24 -0.24 -0.11
N PRO A 22 7.92 0.78 -0.92
CA PRO A 22 6.80 1.67 -0.63
C PRO A 22 5.54 0.83 -0.45
N SER A 23 4.81 1.07 0.65
CA SER A 23 3.59 0.33 0.94
C SER A 23 2.58 0.55 -0.17
N ARG A 24 2.17 -0.54 -0.83
CA ARG A 24 1.17 -0.51 -1.90
C ARG A 24 -0.12 -1.11 -1.40
N PHE A 25 -1.22 -0.41 -1.65
CA PHE A 25 -2.56 -0.84 -1.29
C PHE A 25 -3.44 -0.87 -2.53
N VAL A 26 -4.37 -1.82 -2.54
CA VAL A 26 -5.39 -1.96 -3.59
C VAL A 26 -6.76 -1.80 -2.96
N LEU A 27 -7.63 -0.97 -3.56
CA LEU A 27 -9.02 -0.84 -3.16
C LEU A 27 -9.89 -1.79 -3.99
N GLY A 28 -10.55 -2.75 -3.32
CA GLY A 28 -11.62 -3.55 -3.92
C GLY A 28 -12.98 -2.91 -3.64
N LEU A 29 -13.81 -2.83 -4.68
CA LEU A 29 -15.18 -2.31 -4.61
C LEU A 29 -16.15 -3.36 -5.14
N ASP A 30 -17.19 -3.64 -4.36
CA ASP A 30 -18.30 -4.50 -4.74
C ASP A 30 -19.60 -3.68 -4.68
N VAL A 31 -20.21 -3.48 -5.83
CA VAL A 31 -21.38 -2.62 -6.01
C VAL A 31 -22.60 -3.51 -6.20
N GLY A 32 -23.33 -3.72 -5.11
CA GLY A 32 -24.64 -4.35 -5.14
C GLY A 32 -25.74 -3.34 -5.41
N SER A 33 -26.95 -3.83 -5.67
CA SER A 33 -28.14 -3.01 -5.91
C SER A 33 -28.57 -2.13 -4.72
N THR A 34 -28.15 -2.49 -3.50
CA THR A 34 -28.59 -1.82 -2.26
C THR A 34 -27.44 -1.53 -1.29
N VAL A 35 -26.24 -2.05 -1.56
CA VAL A 35 -25.08 -1.93 -0.67
C VAL A 35 -23.83 -1.79 -1.53
N ILE A 36 -22.99 -0.83 -1.17
CA ILE A 36 -21.61 -0.75 -1.64
C ILE A 36 -20.72 -1.29 -0.54
N ARG A 37 -19.86 -2.26 -0.87
CA ARG A 37 -18.82 -2.78 0.03
C ARG A 37 -17.45 -2.39 -0.51
N CYS A 38 -16.54 -2.05 0.39
CA CYS A 38 -15.15 -1.81 0.03
C CYS A 38 -14.18 -2.48 1.00
N HIS A 39 -13.05 -2.93 0.46
CA HIS A 39 -11.96 -3.52 1.19
C HIS A 39 -10.63 -2.96 0.69
N VAL A 40 -9.74 -2.59 1.62
CA VAL A 40 -8.37 -2.21 1.29
C VAL A 40 -7.49 -3.44 1.49
N TYR A 41 -6.74 -3.84 0.48
CA TYR A 41 -5.84 -4.97 0.52
C TYR A 41 -4.38 -4.50 0.54
N ASP A 42 -3.54 -5.17 1.32
CA ASP A 42 -2.09 -5.03 1.22
C ASP A 42 -1.51 -5.89 0.09
N GLN A 43 -0.19 -5.81 -0.11
CA GLN A 43 0.55 -6.59 -1.09
C GLN A 43 0.47 -8.11 -0.91
N THR A 44 0.05 -8.59 0.27
CA THR A 44 -0.16 -10.02 0.57
C THR A 44 -1.63 -10.44 0.41
N ALA A 45 -2.44 -9.59 -0.22
CA ALA A 45 -3.89 -9.74 -0.39
C ALA A 45 -4.65 -9.84 0.95
N ARG A 46 -4.10 -9.31 2.05
CA ARG A 46 -4.80 -9.27 3.33
C ARG A 46 -5.62 -8.00 3.44
N VAL A 47 -6.82 -8.14 4.02
CA VAL A 47 -7.71 -7.00 4.28
C VAL A 47 -7.12 -6.14 5.41
N ARG A 48 -6.89 -4.87 5.13
CA ARG A 48 -6.40 -3.83 6.06
C ARG A 48 -7.50 -2.92 6.58
N GLY A 49 -8.63 -2.87 5.87
CA GLY A 49 -9.80 -2.09 6.24
C GLY A 49 -11.00 -2.51 5.40
N SER A 50 -12.18 -2.34 5.98
CA SER A 50 -13.46 -2.70 5.36
C SER A 50 -14.50 -1.62 5.66
N SER A 51 -15.37 -1.34 4.71
CA SER A 51 -16.59 -0.56 4.94
C SER A 51 -17.74 -1.11 4.11
N ALA A 52 -18.96 -0.87 4.58
CA ALA A 52 -20.19 -1.19 3.88
C ALA A 52 -21.19 -0.06 4.08
N GLN A 53 -21.76 0.43 2.99
CA GLN A 53 -22.78 1.47 3.01
C GLN A 53 -24.04 0.98 2.31
N LYS A 54 -25.13 0.91 3.06
CA LYS A 54 -26.45 0.67 2.49
C LYS A 54 -26.92 1.94 1.78
N LEU A 55 -27.25 1.81 0.50
CA LEU A 55 -27.85 2.88 -0.27
C LEU A 55 -29.32 2.98 0.14
N GLN A 56 -29.73 4.16 0.60
CA GLN A 56 -31.15 4.48 0.68
C GLN A 56 -31.58 4.85 -0.74
N GLY A 57 -32.62 4.21 -1.24
CA GLY A 57 -33.03 4.31 -2.65
C GLY A 57 -33.22 5.77 -3.10
N CYS A 58 -32.80 6.06 -4.33
CA CYS A 58 -33.12 7.30 -5.00
C CYS A 58 -34.65 7.42 -5.07
N ARG A 59 -35.22 8.42 -4.38
CA ARG A 59 -36.59 8.87 -4.62
C ARG A 59 -36.63 9.75 -5.85
#